data_AF-A0A183IZV0-F1
#
_entry.id   AF-A0A183IZV0-F1
#
_cell.length_a   1.000
_cell.length_b   1.000
_cell.length_c   1.000
_cell.angle_alpha   90.00
_cell.angle_beta   90.00
_cell.angle_gamma   90.00
#
_symmetry.space_group_name_H-M   'P 1'
#
loop_
_entity.id
_entity.type
_entity.pdbx_description
1 polymer ?
#
loop_
_entity_poly.entity_id
_entity_poly.type
_entity_poly.pdbx_seq_one_letter_code
_entity_poly.pdbx_strand_id
1 'polypeptide(L)' 'MVPKDNEKLLTIEEEQKAEAERLKTEANIFFKKESYNKAIELYTAAINLNPNEPSYYGNRSFAFLKTELYGA' A
#
# COMPACT_ATOMS: atom_id res chain seq x y z
N MET A 1 31.00 9.77 14.04
CA MET A 1 31.01 9.16 12.69
C MET A 1 29.88 8.15 12.66
N VAL A 2 28.80 8.46 11.93
CA VAL A 2 27.65 7.54 11.81
C VAL A 2 28.15 6.30 11.05
N PRO A 3 27.92 5.07 11.55
CA PRO A 3 28.38 3.87 10.86
C PRO A 3 27.70 3.75 9.50
N LYS A 4 28.49 3.45 8.45
CA LYS A 4 28.05 3.33 7.04
C LYS A 4 26.88 2.36 6.83
N ASP A 5 26.70 1.41 7.74
CA ASP A 5 25.59 0.45 7.72
C ASP A 5 24.22 1.12 7.95
N ASN A 6 24.20 2.27 8.64
CA ASN A 6 22.98 3.01 8.94
C ASN A 6 22.46 3.79 7.72
N GLU A 7 23.37 4.28 6.87
CA GLU A 7 23.01 4.96 5.61
C GLU A 7 22.37 3.98 4.62
N LYS A 8 22.89 2.76 4.53
CA LYS A 8 22.33 1.71 3.65
C LYS A 8 20.95 1.23 4.13
N LEU A 9 20.75 1.15 5.45
CA LEU A 9 19.45 0.76 6.03
C LEU A 9 18.39 1.84 5.76
N LEU A 10 18.76 3.12 5.93
CA LEU A 10 17.90 4.27 5.61
C LEU A 10 17.45 4.25 4.15
N THR A 11 18.35 3.96 3.20
CA THR A 11 17.98 3.89 1.78
C THR A 11 17.03 2.75 1.45
N ILE A 12 17.16 1.59 2.11
CA ILE A 12 16.25 0.45 1.90
C ILE A 12 14.85 0.78 2.42
N GLU A 13 14.76 1.43 3.58
CA GLU A 13 13.48 1.85 4.16
C GLU A 13 12.79 2.92 3.30
N GLU A 14 13.55 3.86 2.74
CA GLU A 14 13.05 4.87 1.81
C GLU A 14 12.55 4.25 0.49
N GLU A 15 13.27 3.28 -0.07
CA GLU A 15 12.85 2.54 -1.26
C GLU A 15 11.56 1.74 -1.01
N GLN A 16 11.46 1.06 0.14
CA GLN A 16 10.25 0.33 0.53
C GLN A 16 9.05 1.26 0.69
N LYS A 17 9.25 2.44 1.30
CA LYS A 17 8.20 3.48 1.41
C LYS A 17 7.79 4.01 0.04
N ALA A 18 8.74 4.29 -0.85
CA ALA A 18 8.45 4.76 -2.20
C ALA A 18 7.67 3.71 -3.01
N GLU A 19 8.03 2.43 -2.88
CA GLU A 19 7.30 1.34 -3.54
C GLU A 19 5.90 1.14 -2.93
N ALA A 20 5.76 1.24 -1.61
CA ALA A 20 4.44 1.20 -0.96
C ALA A 20 3.52 2.31 -1.46
N GLU A 21 4.05 3.52 -1.68
CA GLU A 21 3.29 4.64 -2.26
C GLU A 21 2.90 4.41 -3.72
N ARG A 22 3.75 3.74 -4.52
CA ARG A 22 3.40 3.31 -5.88
C ARG A 22 2.27 2.29 -5.88
N LEU A 23 2.36 1.27 -5.02
CA LEU A 23 1.32 0.26 -4.85
C LEU A 23 -0.02 0.87 -4.40
N LYS A 24 0.00 1.83 -3.45
CA LYS A 24 -1.20 2.59 -3.07
C LYS A 24 -1.80 3.32 -4.27
N THR A 25 -0.96 3.97 -5.08
CA THR A 25 -1.42 4.73 -6.25
C THR A 25 -2.03 3.80 -7.29
N GLU A 26 -1.43 2.65 -7.54
CA GLU A 26 -1.97 1.62 -8.43
C GLU A 26 -3.29 1.04 -7.89
N ALA A 27 -3.36 0.76 -6.58
CA ALA A 27 -4.57 0.31 -5.90
C ALA A 27 -5.72 1.30 -6.09
N ASN A 28 -5.44 2.60 -5.97
CA ASN A 28 -6.42 3.66 -6.24
C ASN A 28 -6.93 3.66 -7.68
N ILE A 29 -6.07 3.34 -8.65
CA ILE A 29 -6.47 3.21 -10.06
C ILE A 29 -7.43 2.03 -10.22
N PHE A 30 -7.11 0.86 -9.67
CA PHE A 30 -8.01 -0.30 -9.71
C PHE A 30 -9.32 -0.07 -8.95
N PHE A 31 -9.25 0.64 -7.82
CA PHE A 31 -10.43 1.02 -7.05
C PHE A 31 -11.38 1.89 -7.88
N LYS A 32 -10.86 2.89 -8.60
CA LYS A 32 -11.64 3.73 -9.52
C LYS A 32 -12.21 2.96 -10.71
N LYS A 33 -11.57 1.86 -11.11
CA LYS A 33 -12.07 0.93 -12.12
C LYS A 33 -13.01 -0.14 -11.55
N GLU A 34 -13.47 0.03 -10.31
CA GLU A 34 -14.34 -0.90 -9.58
C GLU A 34 -13.76 -2.32 -9.44
N SER A 35 -12.46 -2.48 -9.70
CA SER A 35 -11.72 -3.72 -9.55
C SER A 35 -11.26 -3.87 -8.09
N TYR A 36 -12.21 -3.95 -7.17
CA TYR A 36 -11.96 -3.83 -5.73
C TYR A 36 -11.07 -4.94 -5.18
N ASN A 37 -11.20 -6.19 -5.65
CA ASN A 37 -10.32 -7.29 -5.27
C ASN A 37 -8.85 -6.97 -5.58
N LYS A 38 -8.57 -6.41 -6.76
CA LYS A 38 -7.20 -6.04 -7.13
C LYS A 38 -6.67 -4.87 -6.31
N ALA A 39 -7.54 -3.89 -6.01
CA ALA A 39 -7.18 -2.80 -5.11
C ALA A 39 -6.82 -3.32 -3.70
N ILE A 40 -7.57 -4.30 -3.17
CA ILE A 40 -7.30 -4.93 -1.86
C ILE A 40 -5.94 -5.62 -1.84
N GLU A 41 -5.60 -6.38 -2.88
CA GLU A 41 -4.28 -7.03 -3.01
C GLU A 41 -3.15 -6.00 -2.97
N LEU A 42 -3.27 -4.93 -3.76
CA LEU A 42 -2.26 -3.88 -3.86
C LEU A 42 -2.11 -3.07 -2.57
N TYR A 43 -3.20 -2.73 -1.90
CA TYR A 43 -3.12 -2.11 -0.57
C TYR A 43 -2.47 -3.04 0.46
N THR A 44 -2.73 -4.35 0.38
CA THR A 44 -2.09 -5.33 1.26
C THR A 44 -0.58 -5.42 1.00
N ALA A 45 -0.15 -5.37 -0.26
CA ALA A 45 1.26 -5.30 -0.61
C ALA A 45 1.90 -3.99 -0.09
N ALA A 46 1.23 -2.84 -0.20
CA ALA A 46 1.71 -1.58 0.37
C ALA A 46 1.89 -1.65 1.90
N ILE A 47 0.94 -2.28 2.61
CA ILE A 47 1.02 -2.52 4.07
C ILE A 47 2.21 -3.40 4.44
N ASN A 48 2.49 -4.44 3.66
CA ASN A 48 3.63 -5.33 3.92
C ASN A 48 4.98 -4.62 3.75
N LEU A 49 5.06 -3.62 2.88
CA LEU A 49 6.28 -2.82 2.67
C LEU A 49 6.41 -1.67 3.67
N ASN A 50 5.32 -0.99 3.99
CA ASN A 50 5.30 0.12 4.94
C ASN A 50 4.04 0.05 5.83
N PRO A 51 4.09 -0.72 6.93
CA PRO A 51 2.93 -0.90 7.80
C PRO A 51 2.59 0.34 8.64
N ASN A 52 3.47 1.34 8.64
CA ASN A 52 3.34 2.56 9.45
C ASN A 52 2.46 3.64 8.77
N GLU A 53 2.04 3.44 7.53
CA GLU A 53 1.20 4.38 6.80
C GLU A 53 -0.30 4.03 6.97
N PRO A 54 -1.08 4.83 7.72
CA PRO A 54 -2.47 4.50 8.05
C PRO A 54 -3.41 4.51 6.84
N SER A 55 -3.09 5.31 5.81
CA SER A 55 -3.99 5.46 4.65
C SER A 55 -4.23 4.15 3.90
N TYR A 56 -3.27 3.22 3.91
CA TYR A 56 -3.41 1.93 3.22
C TYR A 56 -4.53 1.08 3.84
N TYR A 57 -4.62 1.08 5.18
CA TYR A 57 -5.65 0.33 5.90
C TYR A 57 -7.04 0.92 5.67
N GLY A 58 -7.14 2.26 5.71
CA GLY A 58 -8.39 2.96 5.44
C GLY A 58 -8.91 2.68 4.03
N ASN A 59 -8.04 2.80 3.02
CA ASN A 59 -8.42 2.55 1.63
C ASN A 59 -8.73 1.07 1.37
N ARG A 60 -7.99 0.15 1.99
CA ARG A 60 -8.29 -1.29 1.91
C ARG A 60 -9.62 -1.63 2.54
N SER A 61 -9.93 -1.06 3.71
CA SER A 61 -11.22 -1.22 4.37
C SER A 61 -12.35 -0.71 3.48
N PHE A 62 -12.17 0.44 2.84
CA PHE A 62 -13.15 0.96 1.89
C PHE A 62 -13.32 0.04 0.67
N ALA A 63 -12.24 -0.56 0.17
CA ALA A 63 -12.32 -1.55 -0.90
C ALA A 63 -13.08 -2.82 -0.49
N PHE A 64 -12.91 -3.30 0.74
CA PHE A 64 -13.72 -4.41 1.27
C PHE A 64 -15.21 -4.05 1.39
N LEU A 65 -15.54 -2.86 1.90
CA LEU A 65 -16.93 -2.40 1.94
C LEU A 65 -17.55 -2.34 0.54
N LYS A 66 -16.76 -1.95 -0.46
CA LYS A 66 -17.20 -1.98 -1.86
C LYS A 66 -17.37 -3.41 -2.37
N THR A 67 -16.49 -4.35 -2.04
CA THR A 67 -16.72 -5.76 -2.40
C THR A 67 -17.96 -6.35 -1.74
N GLU A 68 -18.40 -5.88 -0.57
CA GLU A 68 -19.63 -6.35 0.08
C GLU A 68 -20.88 -5.69 -0.51
N LEU A 69 -20.82 -4.38 -0.80
CA LEU A 69 -21.92 -3.62 -1.42
C LEU A 69 -22.15 -3.99 -2.89
N TYR A 70 -21.09 -4.37 -3.60
CA TYR A 70 -21.10 -4.83 -4.99
C TYR A 70 -20.82 -6.34 -5.09
N GLY A 71 -20.91 -7.06 -3.97
CA GLY A 71 -20.57 -8.48 -3.85
C GLY A 71 -21.68 -9.39 -4.29
N ALA A 72 -21.52 -9.91 -5.51
CA ALA A 72 -22.22 -11.04 -6.16
C ALA A 72 -23.74 -10.94 -6.31
#